data_AF-F0RXL9-F1
#
_entry.id   AF-F0RXL9-F1
#
_cell.length_a   1.000
_cell.length_b   1.000
_cell.length_c   1.000
_cell.angle_alpha   90.00
_cell.angle_beta   90.00
_cell.angle_gamma   90.00
#
_symmetry.space_group_name_H-M   'P 1'
#
loop_
_entity.id
_entity.type
_entity.pdbx_description
1 polymer ?
#
loop_
_entity_poly.entity_id
_entity_poly.type
_entity_poly.pdbx_seq_one_letter_code
_entity_poly.pdbx_strand_id
1 'polypeptide(L)'
;MELSKYIACICEGSAEQVIIEKLLDAEKLIFSRSQLLEEKIIRCRDAKSFEQRYLRKGFSEKITVLRILDSRKERFKLSRAYEHKVDVINIITAPEVEMLVIFNENMYKDFKKSRKKPSIFCKEDLHFRNVKSTDFVQSYFHDMVILVHSIIEYRRISNVPNGEYSLLDLLTSIPR
;
A
#
# COMPACT_ATOMS: atom_id res chain seq x y z
N MET A 1 2.96 4.37 -14.83
CA MET A 1 2.73 2.98 -14.39
C MET A 1 1.65 2.39 -15.29
N GLU A 2 1.90 1.24 -15.88
CA GLU A 2 0.91 0.52 -16.69
C GLU A 2 0.54 -0.78 -15.97
N LEU A 3 -0.76 -1.02 -15.79
CA LEU A 3 -1.29 -2.22 -15.15
C LEU A 3 -1.95 -3.09 -16.20
N SER A 4 -1.78 -4.41 -16.10
CA SER A 4 -2.44 -5.34 -17.00
C SER A 4 -3.92 -5.52 -16.64
N LYS A 5 -4.66 -6.26 -17.48
CA LYS A 5 -6.05 -6.61 -17.23
C LYS A 5 -6.26 -7.37 -15.91
N TYR A 6 -5.29 -8.18 -15.50
CA TYR A 6 -5.36 -9.04 -14.32
C TYR A 6 -4.38 -8.57 -13.26
N ILE A 7 -4.89 -8.20 -12.08
CA ILE A 7 -4.09 -7.63 -11.01
C ILE A 7 -4.12 -8.55 -9.78
N ALA A 8 -2.95 -8.94 -9.30
CA ALA A 8 -2.76 -9.52 -7.98
C ALA A 8 -2.26 -8.42 -7.03
N CYS A 9 -3.18 -7.75 -6.34
CA CYS A 9 -2.82 -6.76 -5.32
C CYS A 9 -2.50 -7.47 -4.00
N ILE A 10 -1.26 -7.38 -3.54
CA ILE A 10 -0.75 -8.06 -2.34
C ILE A 10 -0.40 -7.00 -1.29
N CYS A 11 -1.03 -7.08 -0.12
CA CYS A 11 -0.68 -6.27 1.05
C CYS A 11 -0.03 -7.16 2.11
N GLU A 12 1.15 -6.77 2.59
CA GLU A 12 1.87 -7.53 3.62
C GLU A 12 1.39 -7.21 5.04
N GLY A 13 1.05 -5.94 5.30
CA GLY A 13 0.51 -5.46 6.56
C GLY A 13 -1.02 -5.28 6.54
N SER A 14 -1.63 -5.43 7.72
CA SER A 14 -3.08 -5.29 7.88
C SER A 14 -3.57 -3.86 7.70
N ALA A 15 -2.75 -2.88 8.09
CA ALA A 15 -3.11 -1.47 7.97
C ALA A 15 -3.10 -1.00 6.51
N GLU A 16 -2.07 -1.39 5.76
CA GLU A 16 -1.96 -1.14 4.32
C GLU A 16 -3.15 -1.72 3.58
N GLN A 17 -3.56 -2.95 3.94
CA GLN A 17 -4.77 -3.53 3.36
C GLN A 17 -6.01 -2.68 3.60
N VAL A 18 -6.23 -2.19 4.83
CA VAL A 18 -7.40 -1.34 5.13
C VAL A 18 -7.38 -0.07 4.28
N ILE A 19 -6.21 0.56 4.12
CA ILE A 19 -6.05 1.75 3.28
C ILE A 19 -6.41 1.44 1.82
N ILE A 20 -5.88 0.34 1.26
CA ILE A 20 -6.13 -0.04 -0.13
C ILE A 20 -7.59 -0.46 -0.34
N GLU A 21 -8.21 -1.22 0.56
CA GLU A 21 -9.64 -1.55 0.46
C GLU A 21 -10.50 -0.29 0.45
N LYS A 22 -10.22 0.67 1.35
CA LYS A 22 -10.97 1.93 1.40
C LYS A 22 -10.84 2.75 0.12
N LEU A 23 -9.63 2.84 -0.43
CA LEU A 23 -9.39 3.53 -1.71
C LEU A 23 -10.08 2.81 -2.88
N LEU A 24 -10.10 1.47 -2.86
CA LEU A 24 -10.75 0.64 -3.87
C LEU A 24 -12.28 0.80 -3.83
N ASP A 25 -12.87 0.75 -2.64
CA ASP A 25 -14.31 0.92 -2.43
C ASP A 25 -14.81 2.32 -2.81
N ALA A 26 -13.95 3.33 -2.67
CA ALA A 26 -14.23 4.71 -3.07
C ALA A 26 -13.83 5.03 -4.51
N GLU A 27 -13.45 4.03 -5.31
CA GLU A 27 -13.04 4.17 -6.72
C GLU A 27 -11.90 5.20 -6.92
N LYS A 28 -11.00 5.31 -5.94
CA LYS A 28 -9.87 6.24 -5.96
C LYS A 28 -8.59 5.63 -6.54
N LEU A 29 -8.57 4.32 -6.80
CA LEU A 29 -7.40 3.62 -7.35
C LEU A 29 -7.46 3.55 -8.88
N ILE A 30 -6.30 3.60 -9.55
CA ILE A 30 -6.18 3.48 -11.03
C ILE A 30 -6.57 2.09 -11.58
N PHE A 31 -7.09 1.23 -10.71
CA PHE A 31 -7.66 -0.06 -11.03
C PHE A 31 -8.93 -0.28 -10.18
N SER A 32 -9.83 -1.11 -10.68
CA SER A 32 -11.09 -1.45 -10.01
C SER A 32 -11.07 -2.84 -9.39
N ARG A 33 -12.06 -3.13 -8.53
CA ARG A 33 -12.20 -4.43 -7.86
C ARG A 33 -12.32 -5.59 -8.85
N SER A 34 -12.99 -5.37 -9.98
CA SER A 34 -13.17 -6.36 -11.05
C SER A 34 -11.86 -6.82 -11.72
N GLN A 35 -10.80 -6.00 -11.66
CA GLN A 35 -9.49 -6.35 -12.20
C GLN A 35 -8.67 -7.22 -11.23
N LEU A 36 -9.06 -7.30 -9.95
CA LEU A 36 -8.35 -8.09 -8.96
C LEU A 36 -8.60 -9.59 -9.15
N LEU A 37 -7.56 -10.40 -8.97
CA LEU A 37 -7.72 -11.85 -8.90
C LEU A 37 -8.64 -12.24 -7.74
N GLU A 38 -9.71 -12.98 -8.06
CA GLU A 38 -10.76 -13.33 -7.10
C GLU A 38 -11.44 -12.10 -6.46
N GLU A 39 -11.40 -10.93 -7.14
CA GLU A 39 -12.02 -9.66 -6.74
C GLU A 39 -11.62 -9.15 -5.35
N LYS A 40 -10.43 -9.55 -4.87
CA LYS A 40 -9.98 -9.29 -3.50
C LYS A 40 -8.50 -8.94 -3.41
N ILE A 41 -8.14 -8.25 -2.33
CA ILE A 41 -6.75 -8.08 -1.94
C ILE A 41 -6.22 -9.42 -1.40
N ILE A 42 -5.05 -9.81 -1.87
CA ILE A 42 -4.42 -11.08 -1.52
C ILE A 42 -3.51 -10.88 -0.31
N ARG A 43 -3.75 -11.64 0.75
CA ARG A 43 -2.77 -11.85 1.83
C ARG A 43 -1.89 -13.03 1.49
N CYS A 44 -0.73 -12.78 0.90
CA CYS A 44 0.25 -13.82 0.64
C CYS A 44 1.65 -13.24 0.80
N ARG A 45 2.40 -13.75 1.78
CA ARG A 45 3.77 -13.32 2.06
C ARG A 45 4.80 -14.11 1.26
N ASP A 46 4.43 -15.29 0.76
CA ASP A 46 5.36 -16.19 0.09
C ASP A 46 5.00 -16.39 -1.39
N ALA A 47 5.99 -16.26 -2.27
CA ALA A 47 5.80 -16.37 -3.72
C ALA A 47 5.33 -17.78 -4.15
N LYS A 48 5.69 -18.83 -3.41
CA LYS A 48 5.39 -20.22 -3.76
C LYS A 48 3.89 -20.54 -3.63
N SER A 49 3.25 -20.08 -2.55
CA SER A 49 1.82 -20.17 -2.33
C SER A 49 1.06 -19.36 -3.37
N PHE A 50 1.58 -18.18 -3.74
CA PHE A 50 1.03 -17.38 -4.82
C PHE A 50 1.05 -18.14 -6.16
N GLU A 51 2.18 -18.74 -6.53
CA GLU A 51 2.31 -19.56 -7.75
C GLU A 51 1.29 -20.69 -7.80
N GLN A 52 1.22 -21.48 -6.73
CA GLN A 52 0.37 -22.66 -6.67
C GLN A 52 -1.12 -22.33 -6.79
N ARG A 53 -1.53 -21.22 -6.17
CA ARG A 53 -2.94 -20.82 -6.12
C ARG A 53 -3.38 -20.05 -7.35
N TYR A 54 -2.56 -19.14 -7.84
CA TYR A 54 -2.98 -18.17 -8.85
C TYR A 54 -2.35 -18.43 -10.22
N LEU A 55 -1.07 -18.81 -10.32
CA LEU A 55 -0.35 -18.88 -11.60
C LEU A 55 -0.46 -20.22 -12.34
N ARG A 56 -1.09 -21.23 -11.72
CA ARG A 56 -1.45 -22.50 -12.39
C ARG A 56 -2.65 -22.37 -13.33
N LYS A 57 -3.44 -21.30 -13.19
CA LYS A 57 -4.56 -21.00 -14.10
C LYS A 57 -4.02 -20.43 -15.43
N GLY A 58 -4.74 -20.67 -16.52
CA GLY A 58 -4.42 -20.07 -17.82
C GLY A 58 -4.95 -18.64 -17.88
N PHE A 59 -4.06 -17.66 -18.14
CA PHE A 59 -4.43 -16.27 -18.40
C PHE A 59 -4.05 -15.92 -19.84
N SER A 60 -4.88 -15.11 -20.51
CA SER A 60 -4.61 -14.63 -21.87
C SER A 60 -3.52 -13.55 -21.92
N GLU A 61 -3.27 -12.89 -20.79
CA GLU A 61 -2.31 -11.81 -20.63
C GLU A 61 -1.50 -12.03 -19.36
N LYS A 62 -0.38 -11.29 -19.24
CA LYS A 62 0.38 -11.25 -17.99
C LYS A 62 -0.45 -10.71 -16.84
N ILE A 63 -0.14 -11.16 -15.63
CA ILE A 63 -0.72 -10.64 -14.40
C ILE A 63 0.20 -9.57 -13.83
N THR A 64 -0.32 -8.39 -13.51
CA THR A 64 0.41 -7.43 -12.69
C THR A 64 0.35 -7.86 -11.24
N VAL A 65 1.50 -8.20 -10.65
CA VAL A 65 1.62 -8.43 -9.21
C VAL A 65 1.97 -7.10 -8.57
N LEU A 66 0.96 -6.43 -8.03
CA LEU A 66 1.08 -5.13 -7.37
C LEU A 66 1.29 -5.35 -5.87
N ARG A 67 2.50 -5.12 -5.37
CA ARG A 67 2.89 -5.38 -3.98
C ARG A 67 2.93 -4.09 -3.18
N ILE A 68 2.17 -4.02 -2.10
CA ILE A 68 2.14 -2.89 -1.16
C ILE A 68 3.02 -3.26 0.05
N LEU A 69 4.15 -2.58 0.20
CA LEU A 69 5.26 -2.97 1.08
C LEU A 69 5.67 -1.84 2.02
N ASP A 70 5.81 -2.15 3.31
CA ASP A 70 6.41 -1.28 4.32
C ASP A 70 7.95 -1.36 4.34
N SER A 71 8.52 -2.36 3.65
CA SER A 71 9.97 -2.62 3.62
C SER A 71 10.49 -2.91 2.21
N ARG A 72 11.64 -2.30 1.88
CA ARG A 72 12.37 -2.53 0.62
C ARG A 72 13.12 -3.87 0.58
N LYS A 73 13.24 -4.55 1.74
CA LYS A 73 14.02 -5.79 1.86
C LYS A 73 13.22 -7.02 1.44
N GLU A 74 11.92 -6.88 1.27
CA GLU A 74 10.99 -7.99 1.02
C GLU A 74 11.13 -8.54 -0.40
N ARG A 75 11.55 -9.80 -0.49
CA ARG A 75 11.84 -10.47 -1.76
C ARG A 75 10.65 -11.33 -2.19
N PHE A 76 10.01 -10.96 -3.29
CA PHE A 76 9.02 -11.80 -3.96
C PHE A 76 9.67 -12.46 -5.17
N LYS A 77 10.21 -13.66 -4.94
CA LYS A 77 10.92 -14.42 -5.97
C LYS A 77 10.04 -15.54 -6.48
N LEU A 78 9.53 -15.38 -7.69
CA LEU A 78 8.83 -16.44 -8.40
C LEU A 78 9.84 -17.46 -8.97
N SER A 79 9.38 -18.68 -9.17
CA SER A 79 10.11 -19.69 -9.92
C SER A 79 10.16 -19.31 -11.40
N ARG A 80 11.27 -19.68 -12.06
CA ARG A 80 11.58 -19.32 -13.46
C ARG A 80 10.46 -19.66 -14.44
N ALA A 81 9.68 -20.70 -14.13
CA ALA A 81 8.53 -21.12 -14.94
C ALA A 81 7.39 -20.09 -15.00
N TYR A 82 7.32 -19.13 -14.07
CA TYR A 82 6.25 -18.14 -14.02
C TYR A 82 6.72 -16.69 -14.21
N GLU A 83 8.03 -16.43 -14.31
CA GLU A 83 8.57 -15.07 -14.50
C GLU A 83 7.99 -14.39 -15.74
N HIS A 84 7.77 -15.12 -16.84
CA HIS A 84 7.20 -14.58 -18.07
C HIS A 84 5.68 -14.32 -18.00
N LYS A 85 4.99 -14.80 -16.96
CA LYS A 85 3.54 -14.65 -16.79
C LYS A 85 3.16 -13.45 -15.96
N VAL A 86 4.12 -12.78 -15.32
CA VAL A 86 3.82 -11.67 -14.42
C VAL A 86 4.71 -10.47 -14.70
N ASP A 87 4.20 -9.30 -14.35
CA ASP A 87 5.00 -8.10 -14.16
C ASP A 87 4.85 -7.66 -12.71
N VAL A 88 5.97 -7.55 -11.98
CA VAL A 88 5.96 -7.21 -10.55
C VAL A 88 6.16 -5.71 -10.38
N ILE A 89 5.26 -5.06 -9.68
CA ILE A 89 5.33 -3.63 -9.33
C ILE A 89 5.28 -3.51 -7.82
N ASN A 90 6.27 -2.86 -7.23
CA ASN A 90 6.30 -2.59 -5.80
C ASN A 90 5.86 -1.15 -5.52
N ILE A 91 4.91 -1.00 -4.61
CA ILE A 91 4.45 0.25 -4.03
C ILE A 91 4.99 0.33 -2.61
N ILE A 92 5.89 1.27 -2.37
CA ILE A 92 6.56 1.43 -1.10
C ILE A 92 5.76 2.39 -0.22
N THR A 93 5.29 1.90 0.92
CA THR A 93 4.61 2.69 1.97
C THR A 93 5.57 3.14 3.07
N ALA A 94 6.87 2.84 2.93
CA ALA A 94 7.89 3.13 3.92
C ALA A 94 8.16 4.64 4.08
N PRO A 95 8.22 5.23 5.30
CA PRO A 95 8.42 4.55 6.58
C PRO A 95 7.31 3.62 7.01
N GLU A 96 6.06 4.06 7.19
CA GLU A 96 4.91 3.20 7.54
C GLU A 96 3.59 4.01 7.41
N VAL A 97 2.44 3.33 7.47
CA VAL A 97 1.10 3.98 7.50
C VAL A 97 0.96 5.03 8.61
N GLU A 98 1.66 4.87 9.74
CA GLU A 98 1.68 5.85 10.83
C GLU A 98 2.17 7.22 10.39
N MET A 99 3.02 7.27 9.37
CA MET A 99 3.45 8.55 8.84
C MET A 99 2.26 9.34 8.30
N LEU A 100 1.27 8.69 7.68
CA LEU A 100 0.05 9.37 7.22
C LEU A 100 -0.68 10.04 8.40
N VAL A 101 -0.75 9.35 9.54
CA VAL A 101 -1.34 9.89 10.79
C VAL A 101 -0.54 11.09 11.28
N ILE A 102 0.79 10.95 11.41
CA ILE A 102 1.69 12.03 11.87
C ILE A 102 1.59 13.27 10.97
N PHE A 103 1.48 13.08 9.65
CA PHE A 103 1.31 14.19 8.71
C PHE A 103 -0.04 14.87 8.87
N ASN A 104 -1.12 14.09 8.97
CA ASN A 104 -2.46 14.64 9.17
C ASN A 104 -2.61 15.42 10.48
N GLU A 105 -1.95 14.95 11.55
CA GLU A 105 -1.90 15.66 12.84
C GLU A 105 -1.00 16.91 12.81
N ASN A 106 -0.33 17.22 11.69
CA ASN A 106 0.65 18.31 11.56
C ASN A 106 1.87 18.18 12.49
N MET A 107 2.19 16.96 12.95
CA MET A 107 3.22 16.70 13.96
C MET A 107 4.57 16.24 13.38
N TYR A 108 4.76 16.31 12.06
CA TYR A 108 5.98 15.84 11.40
C TYR A 108 7.27 16.52 11.89
N LYS A 109 7.22 17.84 12.16
CA LYS A 109 8.39 18.58 12.66
C LYS A 109 8.83 18.07 14.03
N ASP A 110 7.89 17.78 14.91
CA ASP A 110 8.18 17.29 16.26
C ASP A 110 8.55 15.81 16.24
N PHE A 111 7.91 15.01 15.38
CA PHE A 111 8.34 13.65 15.07
C PHE A 111 9.82 13.61 14.64
N LYS A 112 10.23 14.45 13.68
CA LYS A 112 11.64 14.55 13.24
C LYS A 112 12.59 14.88 14.39
N LYS A 113 12.22 15.82 15.27
CA LYS A 113 13.02 16.20 16.43
C LYS A 113 13.12 15.07 17.46
N SER A 114 12.05 14.29 17.62
CA SER A 114 11.98 13.20 18.61
C SER A 114 12.95 12.05 18.32
N ARG A 115 13.31 11.83 17.04
CA ARG A 115 14.09 10.67 16.56
C ARG A 115 13.47 9.30 16.92
N LYS A 116 12.18 9.27 17.30
CA LYS A 116 11.43 8.05 17.57
C LYS A 116 11.06 7.34 16.26
N LYS A 117 10.71 6.05 16.35
CA LYS A 117 10.00 5.37 15.25
C LYS A 117 8.58 5.93 15.15
N PRO A 118 7.95 5.95 13.96
CA PRO A 118 6.59 6.48 13.78
C PRO A 118 5.56 5.88 14.74
N SER A 119 5.58 4.55 14.90
CA SER A 119 4.70 3.84 15.83
C SER A 119 4.87 4.28 17.30
N ILE A 120 6.11 4.52 17.72
CA ILE A 120 6.43 4.96 19.09
C ILE A 120 5.99 6.40 19.31
N PHE A 121 6.23 7.29 18.33
CA PHE A 121 5.78 8.67 18.40
C PHE A 121 4.25 8.76 18.45
N CYS A 122 3.54 7.99 17.61
CA CYS A 122 2.08 7.91 17.66
C CYS A 122 1.59 7.46 19.04
N LYS A 123 2.24 6.46 19.64
CA LYS A 123 1.84 5.94 20.95
C LYS A 123 2.10 6.92 22.10
N GLU A 124 3.28 7.52 22.15
CA GLU A 124 3.74 8.31 23.30
C GLU A 124 3.34 9.77 23.20
N ASP A 125 3.48 10.37 22.02
CA ASP A 125 3.32 11.82 21.80
C ASP A 125 1.93 12.17 21.26
N LEU A 126 1.32 11.31 20.43
CA LEU A 126 -0.07 11.49 19.93
C LEU A 126 -1.10 10.69 20.74
N HIS A 127 -0.65 9.87 21.70
CA HIS A 127 -1.49 8.98 22.51
C HIS A 127 -2.33 7.95 21.72
N PHE A 128 -1.99 7.69 20.45
CA PHE A 128 -2.58 6.67 19.60
C PHE A 128 -1.92 5.30 19.81
N ARG A 129 -2.34 4.62 20.88
CA ARG A 129 -1.72 3.35 21.33
C ARG A 129 -1.80 2.21 20.30
N ASN A 130 -2.82 2.22 19.45
CA ASN A 130 -3.14 1.14 18.50
C ASN A 130 -3.14 1.63 17.05
N VAL A 131 -2.26 2.58 16.70
CA VAL A 131 -2.22 3.23 15.38
C VAL A 131 -2.16 2.27 14.18
N LYS A 132 -1.61 1.05 14.34
CA LYS A 132 -1.55 0.01 13.31
C LYS A 132 -2.78 -0.91 13.24
N SER A 133 -3.69 -0.83 14.21
CA SER A 133 -4.84 -1.74 14.24
C SER A 133 -5.80 -1.40 13.10
N THR A 134 -6.46 -2.42 12.57
CA THR A 134 -7.48 -2.25 11.52
C THR A 134 -8.55 -1.26 11.96
N ASP A 135 -9.02 -1.37 13.20
CA ASP A 135 -10.09 -0.54 13.75
C ASP A 135 -9.68 0.92 13.85
N PHE A 136 -8.44 1.19 14.27
CA PHE A 136 -7.90 2.54 14.31
C PHE A 136 -7.82 3.12 12.91
N VAL A 137 -7.18 2.42 11.97
CA VAL A 137 -6.97 2.91 10.60
C VAL A 137 -8.31 3.15 9.90
N GLN A 138 -9.27 2.25 10.09
CA GLN A 138 -10.61 2.37 9.53
C GLN A 138 -11.38 3.57 10.09
N SER A 139 -11.26 3.82 11.39
CA SER A 139 -11.94 4.93 12.07
C SER A 139 -11.28 6.27 11.76
N TYR A 140 -9.95 6.33 11.86
CA TYR A 140 -9.17 7.55 11.66
C TYR A 140 -9.27 8.06 10.22
N PHE A 141 -9.14 7.16 9.24
CA PHE A 141 -9.29 7.50 7.82
C PHE A 141 -10.72 7.27 7.30
N HIS A 142 -11.73 7.38 8.15
CA HIS A 142 -13.12 7.22 7.72
C HIS A 142 -13.47 8.17 6.56
N ASP A 143 -13.09 9.44 6.70
CA ASP A 143 -13.21 10.46 5.65
C ASP A 143 -12.15 10.25 4.55
N MET A 144 -12.62 10.04 3.32
CA MET A 144 -11.77 9.83 2.15
C MET A 144 -10.93 11.07 1.81
N VAL A 145 -11.42 12.28 2.09
CA VAL A 145 -10.68 13.52 1.86
C VAL A 145 -9.43 13.56 2.75
N ILE A 146 -9.59 13.20 4.03
CA ILE A 146 -8.48 13.12 4.99
C ILE A 146 -7.44 12.11 4.52
N LEU A 147 -7.87 10.92 4.09
CA LEU A 147 -6.96 9.88 3.61
C LEU A 147 -6.16 10.32 2.38
N VAL A 148 -6.85 10.82 1.35
CA VAL A 148 -6.21 11.28 0.11
C VAL A 148 -5.25 12.44 0.38
N HIS A 149 -5.67 13.41 1.20
CA HIS A 149 -4.81 14.53 1.60
C HIS A 149 -3.56 14.06 2.35
N SER A 150 -3.69 13.10 3.26
CA SER A 150 -2.57 12.53 4.00
C SER A 150 -1.55 11.84 3.08
N ILE A 151 -2.01 11.13 2.04
CA ILE A 151 -1.15 10.49 1.03
C ILE A 151 -0.39 11.54 0.20
N ILE A 152 -1.06 12.62 -0.18
CA ILE A 152 -0.45 13.72 -0.95
C ILE A 152 0.62 14.43 -0.11
N GLU A 153 0.29 14.80 1.14
CA GLU A 153 1.22 15.47 2.03
C GLU A 153 2.42 14.60 2.38
N TYR A 154 2.20 13.30 2.57
CA TYR A 154 3.26 12.32 2.74
C TYR A 154 4.26 12.38 1.58
N ARG A 155 3.79 12.35 0.32
CA ARG A 155 4.67 12.42 -0.87
C ARG A 155 5.38 13.76 -0.98
N ARG A 156 4.70 14.87 -0.66
CA ARG A 156 5.26 16.22 -0.74
C ARG A 156 6.46 16.40 0.18
N ILE A 157 6.43 15.79 1.37
CA ILE A 157 7.44 15.98 2.41
C ILE A 157 8.49 14.86 2.40
N SER A 158 8.14 13.67 1.92
CA SER A 158 9.04 12.51 1.90
C SER A 158 9.92 12.50 0.66
N ASN A 159 11.22 12.28 0.85
CA ASN A 159 12.15 12.02 -0.25
C ASN A 159 11.99 10.57 -0.73
N VAL A 160 10.99 10.32 -1.57
CA VAL A 160 10.85 9.00 -2.22
C VAL A 160 11.96 8.85 -3.25
N PRO A 161 12.77 7.77 -3.19
CA PRO A 161 13.83 7.52 -4.17
C PRO A 161 13.31 7.49 -5.61
N ASN A 162 14.13 7.96 -6.54
CA ASN A 162 13.81 7.89 -7.97
C ASN A 162 13.60 6.44 -8.40
N GLY A 163 12.53 6.19 -9.15
CA GLY A 163 12.15 4.86 -9.64
C GLY A 163 11.30 4.04 -8.68
N GLU A 164 10.99 4.54 -7.47
CA GLU A 164 10.03 3.89 -6.56
C GLU A 164 8.62 4.49 -6.70
N TYR A 165 7.64 3.61 -6.79
CA TYR A 165 6.22 3.97 -6.69
C TYR A 165 5.77 4.00 -5.23
N SER A 166 4.79 4.85 -4.95
CA SER A 166 4.19 5.11 -3.65
C SER A 166 2.66 5.05 -3.75
N LEU A 167 1.95 5.18 -2.62
CA LEU A 167 0.48 5.19 -2.64
C LEU A 167 -0.12 6.29 -3.54
N LEU A 168 0.57 7.43 -3.68
CA LEU A 168 0.11 8.50 -4.56
C LEU A 168 0.03 8.04 -6.02
N ASP A 169 0.97 7.21 -6.47
CA ASP A 169 1.03 6.71 -7.85
C ASP A 169 -0.12 5.76 -8.18
N LEU A 170 -0.87 5.31 -7.17
CA LEU A 170 -2.07 4.49 -7.34
C LEU A 170 -3.35 5.31 -7.48
N LEU A 171 -3.36 6.62 -7.22
CA LEU A 171 -4.60 7.41 -7.21
C LEU A 171 -5.04 7.84 -8.62
N THR A 172 -6.35 7.75 -8.93
CA THR A 172 -6.95 8.13 -10.23
C THR A 172 -6.93 9.62 -10.52
N SER A 173 -7.00 10.43 -9.47
CA SER A 173 -6.99 11.88 -9.56
C SER A 173 -6.49 12.47 -8.24
N ILE A 174 -5.53 13.39 -8.34
CA ILE A 174 -5.13 14.24 -7.23
C ILE A 174 -6.12 15.42 -7.24
N PRO A 175 -6.89 15.65 -6.15
CA PRO A 175 -7.70 16.87 -6.06
C PRO A 175 -6.80 18.08 -6.29
N ARG A 176 -7.17 18.91 -7.27
CA ARG A 176 -6.48 20.19 -7.53
C ARG A 176 -6.85 21.22 -6.48
#